data_AF-A0A0D7QEZ8-F1
#
_entry.id   AF-A0A0D7QEZ8-F1
#
_cell.length_a   1.000
_cell.length_b   1.000
_cell.length_c   1.000
_cell.angle_alpha   90.00
_cell.angle_beta   90.00
_cell.angle_gamma   90.00
#
_symmetry.space_group_name_H-M   'P 1'
#
loop_
_entity.id
_entity.type
_entity.pdbx_description
1 polymer ?
#
loop_
_entity_poly.entity_id
_entity_poly.type
_entity_poly.pdbx_seq_one_letter_code
_entity_poly.pdbx_strand_id
1 'polypeptide(L)'
;MVQFQKEFKVFSPQHTLRMSFGLLNIAPVGEEDREGFFKYLNLLKKAGASVDGKPSKLNGHNQIIASLQGNLESGKPLSVFFTSHSGDQPKGVVKVTAGDRVLSFSPLVFLTISMPTIGAGHPKAGKRKK
;
A
#
# COMPACT_ATOMS: atom_id res chain seq x y z
N MET A 1 -7.48 7.83 13.42
CA MET A 1 -7.68 6.79 12.39
C MET A 1 -8.69 5.72 12.78
N VAL A 2 -8.55 5.06 13.93
CA VAL A 2 -9.50 4.00 14.38
C VAL A 2 -10.95 4.49 14.42
N GLN A 3 -11.21 5.65 15.03
CA GLN A 3 -12.57 6.20 15.10
C GLN A 3 -13.12 6.54 13.69
N PHE A 4 -12.30 7.11 12.81
CA PHE A 4 -12.71 7.36 11.42
C PHE A 4 -13.05 6.07 10.67
N GLN A 5 -12.27 5.00 10.86
CA GLN A 5 -12.60 3.70 10.30
C GLN A 5 -13.92 3.16 10.87
N LYS A 6 -14.15 3.30 12.18
CA LYS A 6 -15.37 2.82 12.83
C LYS A 6 -16.62 3.48 12.27
N GLU A 7 -16.61 4.81 12.15
CA GLU A 7 -17.78 5.60 11.74
C GLU A 7 -17.99 5.62 10.22
N PHE A 8 -16.91 5.78 9.45
CA PHE A 8 -17.01 6.05 8.00
C PHE A 8 -16.52 4.90 7.12
N LYS A 9 -15.96 3.84 7.71
CA LYS A 9 -15.43 2.68 6.98
C LYS A 9 -14.50 3.10 5.85
N VAL A 10 -13.61 4.07 6.14
CA VAL A 10 -12.74 4.73 5.15
C VAL A 10 -11.94 3.71 4.33
N PHE A 11 -11.48 2.63 4.97
CA PHE A 11 -10.93 1.46 4.29
C PHE A 11 -11.97 0.35 4.29
N SER A 12 -12.59 0.13 3.14
CA SER A 12 -13.56 -0.93 2.92
C SER A 12 -13.54 -1.34 1.45
N PRO A 13 -14.08 -2.52 1.08
CA PRO A 13 -14.15 -2.95 -0.31
C PRO A 13 -14.91 -1.99 -1.24
N GLN A 14 -15.78 -1.14 -0.67
CA GLN A 14 -16.56 -0.13 -1.40
C GLN A 14 -15.72 1.09 -1.79
N HIS A 15 -14.62 1.36 -1.09
CA HIS A 15 -13.77 2.53 -1.31
C HIS A 15 -12.47 2.12 -2.00
N THR A 16 -12.06 2.86 -3.03
CA THR A 16 -10.74 2.63 -3.65
C THR A 16 -9.64 3.26 -2.81
N LEU A 17 -8.39 2.76 -2.92
CA LEU A 17 -7.24 3.38 -2.26
C LEU A 17 -7.10 4.85 -2.63
N ARG A 18 -7.38 5.22 -3.90
CA ARG A 18 -7.40 6.61 -4.35
C ARG A 18 -8.40 7.46 -3.56
N MET A 19 -9.62 6.95 -3.34
CA MET A 19 -10.64 7.66 -2.55
C MET A 19 -10.22 7.79 -1.10
N SER A 20 -9.82 6.68 -0.46
CA SER A 20 -9.45 6.68 0.96
C SER A 20 -8.22 7.56 1.23
N PHE A 21 -7.18 7.43 0.41
CA PHE A 21 -5.95 8.23 0.57
C PHE A 21 -6.20 9.69 0.19
N GLY A 22 -7.03 9.95 -0.82
CA GLY A 22 -7.45 11.31 -1.17
C GLY A 22 -8.20 12.01 -0.03
N LEU A 23 -9.20 11.33 0.55
CA LEU A 23 -9.99 11.82 1.69
C LEU A 23 -9.11 12.13 2.91
N LEU A 24 -8.14 11.27 3.19
CA LEU A 24 -7.23 11.40 4.33
C LEU A 24 -5.99 12.27 4.02
N ASN A 25 -5.92 12.86 2.82
CA ASN A 25 -4.77 13.62 2.35
C ASN A 25 -3.43 12.85 2.45
N ILE A 26 -3.45 11.53 2.27
CA ILE A 26 -2.26 10.67 2.23
C ILE A 26 -1.71 10.73 0.81
N ALA A 27 -0.83 11.69 0.55
CA ALA A 27 -0.16 11.86 -0.74
C ALA A 27 1.20 12.56 -0.58
N PRO A 28 2.07 12.48 -1.59
CA PRO A 28 3.26 13.34 -1.68
C PRO A 28 2.89 14.83 -1.63
N VAL A 29 3.81 15.66 -1.17
CA VAL A 29 3.60 17.10 -0.93
C VAL A 29 3.44 17.91 -2.23
N GLY A 30 4.05 17.47 -3.35
CA GLY A 30 3.95 18.15 -4.65
C GLY A 30 2.69 17.77 -5.44
N GLU A 31 2.07 18.73 -6.13
CA GLU A 31 0.85 18.48 -6.93
C GLU A 31 1.06 17.53 -8.11
N GLU A 32 2.17 17.66 -8.85
CA GLU A 32 2.50 16.76 -9.97
C GLU A 32 2.72 15.31 -9.48
N ASP A 33 3.41 15.16 -8.34
CA ASP A 33 3.67 13.87 -7.71
C ASP A 33 2.38 13.25 -7.15
N ARG A 34 1.42 14.08 -6.71
CA ARG A 34 0.13 13.64 -6.18
C ARG A 34 -0.73 12.95 -7.25
N GLU A 35 -0.81 13.51 -8.45
CA GLU A 35 -1.51 12.86 -9.56
C GLU A 35 -0.87 11.52 -9.93
N GLY A 36 0.46 11.51 -10.08
CA GLY A 36 1.24 10.33 -10.39
C GLY A 36 1.04 9.23 -9.34
N PHE A 37 1.05 9.62 -8.06
CA PHE A 37 0.80 8.74 -6.93
C PHE A 37 -0.62 8.14 -6.96
N PHE A 38 -1.66 8.93 -7.20
CA PHE A 38 -3.01 8.38 -7.30
C PHE A 38 -3.24 7.52 -8.55
N LYS A 39 -2.54 7.79 -9.65
CA LYS A 39 -2.49 6.90 -10.82
C LYS A 39 -1.79 5.58 -10.44
N TYR A 40 -0.69 5.65 -9.69
CA TYR A 40 0.02 4.49 -9.17
C TYR A 40 -0.85 3.62 -8.24
N LEU A 41 -1.61 4.20 -7.30
CA LEU A 41 -2.53 3.44 -6.45
C LEU A 41 -3.54 2.62 -7.25
N ASN A 42 -4.00 3.13 -8.40
CA ASN A 42 -4.88 2.38 -9.29
C ASN A 42 -4.16 1.23 -10.01
N LEU A 43 -2.86 1.38 -10.32
CA LEU A 43 -2.05 0.32 -10.94
C LEU A 43 -1.82 -0.86 -9.99
N LEU A 44 -1.89 -0.66 -8.67
CA LEU A 44 -1.80 -1.75 -7.69
C LEU A 44 -2.92 -2.79 -7.82
N LYS A 45 -4.02 -2.49 -8.54
CA LYS A 45 -5.04 -3.48 -8.90
C LYS A 45 -4.50 -4.58 -9.83
N LYS A 46 -3.40 -4.31 -10.55
CA LYS A 46 -2.72 -5.26 -11.44
C LYS A 46 -1.58 -6.00 -10.74
N ALA A 47 -1.17 -5.53 -9.56
CA ALA A 47 -0.11 -6.14 -8.78
C ALA A 47 -0.62 -7.35 -8.00
N GLY A 48 0.26 -8.32 -7.79
CA GLY A 48 0.02 -9.38 -6.80
C GLY A 48 0.13 -8.83 -5.38
N ALA A 49 -0.19 -9.66 -4.40
CA ALA A 49 0.07 -9.34 -3.00
C ALA A 49 0.61 -10.55 -2.24
N SER A 50 1.35 -10.28 -1.17
CA SER A 50 1.87 -11.26 -0.22
C SER A 50 1.66 -10.77 1.20
N VAL A 51 1.29 -11.67 2.09
CA VAL A 51 1.11 -11.41 3.52
C VAL A 51 2.02 -12.35 4.30
N ASP A 52 2.92 -11.79 5.10
CA ASP A 52 3.90 -12.54 5.91
C ASP A 52 4.68 -13.58 5.07
N GLY A 53 5.08 -13.18 3.86
CA GLY A 53 5.82 -14.01 2.92
C GLY A 53 4.98 -14.99 2.09
N LYS A 54 3.67 -15.11 2.34
CA LYS A 54 2.77 -16.03 1.63
C LYS A 54 1.96 -15.30 0.55
N PRO A 55 1.84 -15.85 -0.67
CA PRO A 55 0.99 -15.27 -1.71
C PRO A 55 -0.46 -15.10 -1.25
N SER A 56 -1.04 -13.93 -1.53
CA SER A 56 -2.46 -13.67 -1.31
C SER A 56 -3.27 -13.96 -2.58
N LYS A 57 -4.55 -14.30 -2.38
CA LYS A 57 -5.54 -14.38 -3.47
C LYS A 57 -6.01 -12.99 -3.92
N LEU A 58 -5.78 -11.95 -3.11
CA LEU A 58 -6.13 -10.58 -3.44
C LEU A 58 -5.03 -9.91 -4.26
N ASN A 59 -5.42 -9.00 -5.15
CA ASN A 59 -4.47 -8.08 -5.79
C ASN A 59 -3.91 -7.08 -4.76
N GLY A 60 -2.82 -6.41 -5.13
CA GLY A 60 -2.12 -5.44 -4.27
C GLY A 60 -3.03 -4.37 -3.69
N HIS A 61 -3.87 -3.76 -4.51
CA HIS A 61 -4.83 -2.74 -4.07
C HIS A 61 -5.79 -3.27 -3.00
N ASN A 62 -6.46 -4.40 -3.27
CA ASN A 62 -7.44 -4.98 -2.38
C ASN A 62 -6.80 -5.53 -1.10
N GLN A 63 -5.57 -6.05 -1.19
CA GLN A 63 -4.83 -6.51 -0.02
C GLN A 63 -4.50 -5.36 0.92
N ILE A 64 -4.09 -4.19 0.42
CA ILE A 64 -3.83 -3.02 1.26
C ILE A 64 -5.10 -2.61 2.00
N ILE A 65 -6.23 -2.49 1.29
CA ILE A 65 -7.52 -2.16 1.91
C ILE A 65 -7.88 -3.15 3.00
N ALA A 66 -7.84 -4.46 2.68
CA ALA A 66 -8.18 -5.50 3.63
C ALA A 66 -7.26 -5.49 4.86
N SER A 67 -5.96 -5.22 4.67
CA SER A 67 -4.98 -5.19 5.76
C SER A 67 -5.18 -3.95 6.66
N LEU A 68 -5.44 -2.79 6.07
CA LEU A 68 -5.75 -1.55 6.80
C LEU A 68 -7.06 -1.67 7.56
N GLN A 69 -8.11 -2.18 6.90
CA GLN A 69 -9.40 -2.44 7.50
C GLN A 69 -9.26 -3.39 8.69
N GLY A 70 -8.69 -4.58 8.47
CA GLY A 70 -8.52 -5.60 9.50
C GLY A 70 -7.67 -5.11 10.68
N ASN A 71 -6.62 -4.32 10.42
CA ASN A 71 -5.81 -3.73 11.47
C ASN A 71 -6.57 -2.69 12.29
N LEU A 72 -7.22 -1.72 11.63
CA LEU A 72 -7.94 -0.64 12.30
C LEU A 72 -9.24 -1.08 12.99
N GLU A 73 -9.81 -2.20 12.57
CA GLU A 73 -10.97 -2.84 13.19
C GLU A 73 -10.58 -3.89 14.25
N SER A 74 -9.28 -4.16 14.42
CA SER A 74 -8.79 -5.07 15.47
C SER A 74 -8.90 -4.44 16.86
N GLY A 75 -8.91 -5.28 17.90
CA GLY A 75 -8.90 -4.82 19.29
C GLY A 75 -7.60 -4.13 19.73
N LYS A 76 -6.50 -4.31 18.98
CA LYS A 76 -5.19 -3.71 19.23
C LYS A 76 -4.54 -3.30 17.90
N PRO A 77 -4.99 -2.21 17.29
CA PRO A 77 -4.50 -1.76 15.99
C PRO A 77 -3.02 -1.39 16.06
N LEU A 78 -2.22 -1.92 15.13
CA LEU A 78 -0.82 -1.57 14.97
C LEU A 78 -0.68 -0.23 14.24
N SER A 79 0.43 0.46 14.51
CA SER A 79 0.84 1.61 13.68
C SER A 79 1.18 1.11 12.28
N VAL A 80 0.80 1.86 11.25
CA VAL A 80 1.04 1.48 9.86
C VAL A 80 2.31 2.16 9.37
N PHE A 81 3.24 1.37 8.83
CA PHE A 81 4.46 1.87 8.19
C PHE A 81 4.42 1.60 6.70
N PHE A 82 4.37 2.66 5.90
CA PHE A 82 4.44 2.55 4.45
C PHE A 82 5.89 2.65 3.98
N THR A 83 6.28 1.73 3.10
CA THR A 83 7.62 1.72 2.49
C THR A 83 7.54 1.26 1.04
N SER A 84 8.66 1.24 0.35
CA SER A 84 8.77 0.80 -1.03
C SER A 84 9.89 -0.23 -1.20
N HIS A 85 9.81 -1.00 -2.27
CA HIS A 85 10.88 -1.90 -2.70
C HIS A 85 10.94 -1.97 -4.23
N SER A 86 12.04 -2.48 -4.77
CA SER A 86 12.18 -2.66 -6.22
C SER A 86 11.14 -3.64 -6.75
N GLY A 87 10.35 -3.19 -7.72
CA GLY A 87 9.43 -4.03 -8.47
C GLY A 87 10.14 -4.72 -9.64
N ASP A 88 11.02 -5.69 -9.38
CA ASP A 88 11.82 -6.37 -10.43
C ASP A 88 10.97 -7.26 -11.36
N GLN A 89 9.67 -7.41 -11.09
CA GLN A 89 8.73 -8.18 -11.90
C GLN A 89 7.70 -7.28 -12.60
N PRO A 90 7.25 -7.63 -13.82
CA PRO A 90 6.40 -6.77 -14.66
C PRO A 90 5.03 -6.39 -14.06
N LYS A 91 4.58 -7.10 -13.02
CA LYS A 91 3.32 -6.79 -12.32
C LYS A 91 3.53 -6.28 -10.88
N GLY A 92 4.74 -6.43 -10.31
CA GLY A 92 5.02 -6.09 -8.90
C GLY A 92 4.21 -6.91 -7.89
N VAL A 93 4.68 -6.97 -6.64
CA VAL A 93 3.95 -7.61 -5.54
C VAL A 93 3.92 -6.66 -4.35
N VAL A 94 2.74 -6.33 -3.84
CA VAL A 94 2.63 -5.62 -2.56
C VAL A 94 2.94 -6.60 -1.43
N LYS A 95 3.84 -6.23 -0.52
CA LYS A 95 4.19 -7.05 0.64
C LYS A 95 3.59 -6.41 1.89
N VAL A 96 2.78 -7.18 2.61
CA VAL A 96 2.24 -6.80 3.91
C VAL A 96 2.88 -7.69 4.96
N THR A 97 3.39 -7.09 6.02
CA THR A 97 4.01 -7.81 7.14
C THR A 97 3.48 -7.26 8.44
N ALA A 98 2.89 -8.11 9.26
CA ALA A 98 2.34 -7.72 10.57
C ALA A 98 3.35 -8.00 11.67
N GLY A 99 3.44 -7.10 12.65
CA GLY A 99 4.33 -7.29 13.81
C GLY A 99 5.79 -6.96 13.53
N ASP A 100 6.07 -6.24 12.45
CA ASP A 100 7.43 -5.94 12.01
C ASP A 100 8.09 -4.87 12.89
N ARG A 101 9.41 -5.00 13.10
CA ARG A 101 10.23 -4.05 13.87
C ARG A 101 11.05 -3.21 12.92
N VAL A 102 10.41 -2.19 12.39
CA VAL A 102 10.99 -1.27 11.39
C VAL A 102 12.07 -0.37 12.01
N LEU A 103 11.94 -0.03 13.30
CA LEU A 103 12.81 0.90 13.99
C LEU A 103 13.76 0.16 14.94
N SER A 104 15.07 0.22 14.69
CA SER A 104 16.09 -0.53 15.44
C SER A 104 16.15 -0.20 16.94
N PHE A 105 15.75 1.01 17.33
CA PHE A 105 15.81 1.50 18.72
C PHE A 105 14.42 1.72 19.35
N SER A 106 13.38 1.10 18.78
CA SER A 106 12.01 1.18 19.33
C SER A 106 11.41 -0.22 19.49
N PRO A 107 10.74 -0.51 20.62
CA PRO A 107 10.03 -1.77 20.80
C PRO A 107 8.71 -1.82 20.01
N LEU A 108 8.33 -0.73 19.32
CA LEU A 108 7.08 -0.65 18.58
C LEU A 108 7.07 -1.61 17.40
N VAL A 109 5.96 -2.33 17.29
CA VAL A 109 5.66 -3.21 16.16
C VAL A 109 4.67 -2.55 15.22
N PHE A 110 4.87 -2.76 13.93
CA PHE A 110 4.11 -2.10 12.87
C PHE A 110 3.40 -3.10 11.97
N LEU A 111 2.33 -2.63 11.33
CA LEU A 111 1.87 -3.20 10.08
C LEU A 111 2.67 -2.53 8.95
N THR A 112 3.65 -3.24 8.42
CA THR A 112 4.46 -2.76 7.30
C THR A 112 3.74 -3.06 5.98
N ILE A 113 3.54 -2.03 5.16
CA ILE A 113 2.99 -2.13 3.81
C ILE A 113 4.05 -1.63 2.83
N SER A 114 4.71 -2.57 2.17
CA SER A 114 5.75 -2.28 1.19
C SER A 114 5.20 -2.35 -0.23
N MET A 115 5.21 -1.22 -0.93
CA MET A 115 4.68 -1.10 -2.29
C MET A 115 5.78 -1.24 -3.35
N PRO A 116 5.53 -1.98 -4.46
CA PRO A 116 6.53 -2.16 -5.49
C PRO A 116 6.67 -0.88 -6.34
N THR A 117 7.86 -0.31 -6.38
CA THR A 117 8.18 0.88 -7.19
C THR A 117 9.25 0.55 -8.22
N ILE A 118 9.16 1.20 -9.38
CA ILE A 118 10.22 1.16 -10.41
C ILE A 118 11.00 2.46 -10.36
N GLY A 119 12.32 2.38 -10.55
CA GLY A 119 13.17 3.57 -10.61
C GLY A 119 12.77 4.49 -11.77
N ALA A 120 12.93 5.80 -11.61
CA ALA A 120 12.56 6.80 -12.63
C ALA A 120 13.27 6.60 -13.98
N GLY A 121 14.45 5.95 -13.99
CA GLY A 121 15.21 5.59 -15.19
C GLY A 121 14.75 4.31 -15.91
N HIS A 122 13.75 3.60 -15.39
CA HIS A 122 13.29 2.35 -16.00
C HIS A 122 12.51 2.67 -17.30
N PRO A 123 12.92 2.12 -18.46
CA PRO A 123 12.24 2.43 -19.72
C PRO A 123 10.77 1.99 -19.65
N LYS A 124 9.85 2.92 -19.96
CA LYS A 124 8.41 2.65 -20.02
C LYS A 124 8.16 1.41 -20.90
N ALA A 125 7.30 0.50 -20.45
CA ALA A 125 6.89 -0.68 -21.22
C ALA A 125 6.32 -0.24 -22.58
N GLY A 126 7.14 -0.34 -23.63
CA GLY A 126 6.87 0.26 -24.96
C GLY A 126 8.10 0.92 -25.60
N LYS A 127 9.12 1.31 -24.82
CA LYS A 127 10.43 1.77 -25.30
C LYS A 127 11.53 0.70 -25.23
N ARG A 128 11.18 -0.57 -25.00
CA ARG A 128 12.09 -1.68 -25.27
C ARG A 128 12.26 -1.74 -26.79
N LYS A 129 13.33 -1.10 -27.30
CA LYS A 129 13.74 -1.32 -28.70
C LYS A 129 13.93 -2.83 -28.88
N LYS A 130 13.37 -3.34 -29.98
CA LYS A 130 13.67 -4.67 -30.51
C LYS A 130 15.18 -4.85 -30.66
#